data_AF-A0A6N7B9G2-F1
#
_entry.id   AF-A0A6N7B9G2-F1
#
_cell.length_a   1.000
_cell.length_b   1.000
_cell.length_c   1.000
_cell.angle_alpha   90.00
_cell.angle_beta   90.00
_cell.angle_gamma   90.00
#
_symmetry.space_group_name_H-M   'P 1'
#
loop_
_entity.id
_entity.type
_entity.pdbx_description
1 polymer ?
#
loop_
_entity_poly.entity_id
_entity_poly.type
_entity_poly.pdbx_seq_one_letter_code
_entity_poly.pdbx_strand_id
1 'polypeptide(L)'
;MRKFALLAAIIVTAVIILPSCRRTVNDMNETQVNAARQWFEATQSRENFNIIFRNSNIVWQRARHKTFPNGNKVVIVPMIEQNPTLGYYGRQLLYLYPFKNGKGYLTRVLEFSPSVKYMIENKGVISPDNFSGIITAWDLKKAL
;
A
#
# COMPACT_ATOMS: atom_id res chain seq x y z
N MET A 1 -5.52 32.92 -59.25
CA MET A 1 -5.59 32.97 -57.78
C MET A 1 -6.01 31.60 -57.21
N ARG A 2 -5.15 30.58 -57.26
CA ARG A 2 -5.48 29.20 -56.83
C ARG A 2 -4.30 28.45 -56.18
N LYS A 3 -3.24 29.15 -55.77
CA LYS A 3 -2.02 28.54 -55.21
C LYS A 3 -1.69 28.97 -53.78
N PHE A 4 -2.45 29.89 -53.18
CA PHE A 4 -2.21 30.36 -51.81
C PHE A 4 -3.10 29.71 -50.73
N ALA A 5 -4.10 28.91 -51.11
CA ALA A 5 -5.00 28.27 -50.15
C ALA A 5 -4.50 26.91 -49.61
N LEU A 6 -3.44 26.33 -50.20
CA LEU A 6 -2.97 24.99 -49.84
C LEU A 6 -1.78 24.97 -48.87
N LEU A 7 -1.12 26.11 -48.63
CA LEU A 7 0.03 26.19 -47.71
C LEU A 7 -0.34 26.56 -46.28
N ALA A 8 -1.55 27.07 -46.03
CA ALA A 8 -2.04 27.36 -44.68
C ALA A 8 -2.57 26.12 -43.94
N ALA A 9 -2.80 25.01 -44.64
CA ALA A 9 -3.37 23.80 -44.05
C ALA A 9 -2.33 22.80 -43.50
N ILE A 10 -1.03 23.03 -43.72
CA ILE A 10 0.03 22.04 -43.41
C ILE A 10 0.85 22.44 -42.17
N ILE A 11 0.79 23.70 -41.72
CA ILE A 11 1.67 24.19 -40.64
C ILE A 11 1.00 24.15 -39.25
N VAL A 12 -0.33 23.99 -39.17
CA VAL A 12 -1.05 23.97 -37.87
C VAL A 12 -1.09 22.58 -37.22
N THR A 13 -0.75 21.52 -37.94
CA THR A 13 -0.82 20.12 -37.45
C THR A 13 0.48 19.59 -36.84
N ALA A 14 1.51 20.44 -36.68
CA ALA A 14 2.83 20.04 -36.20
C ALA A 14 3.14 20.48 -34.76
N VAL A 15 2.13 20.79 -33.96
CA VAL A 15 2.30 21.11 -32.54
C VAL A 15 1.44 20.15 -31.73
N ILE A 16 2.04 19.57 -30.70
CA ILE A 16 1.46 18.67 -29.68
C ILE A 16 1.42 17.17 -30.05
N ILE A 17 2.59 16.59 -30.32
CA ILE A 17 2.85 15.20 -29.89
C ILE A 17 4.10 15.23 -29.03
N LEU A 18 3.98 15.82 -27.84
CA LEU A 18 4.89 15.44 -26.76
C LEU A 18 4.47 14.04 -26.34
N PRO A 19 5.35 13.02 -26.36
CA PRO A 19 5.07 11.79 -25.66
C PRO A 19 5.01 12.19 -24.19
N SER A 20 3.80 12.34 -23.66
CA SER A 20 3.60 12.33 -22.22
C SER A 20 4.29 11.06 -21.76
N CYS A 21 5.42 11.20 -21.10
CA CYS A 21 6.01 10.14 -20.31
C CYS A 21 4.98 9.89 -19.20
N ARG A 22 3.94 9.10 -19.52
CA ARG A 22 3.12 8.46 -18.51
C ARG A 22 4.12 7.62 -17.75
N ARG A 23 4.48 8.08 -16.55
CA ARG A 23 4.89 7.18 -15.49
C ARG A 23 3.92 6.01 -15.60
N THR A 24 4.43 4.82 -15.86
CA THR A 24 3.76 3.59 -15.49
C THR A 24 3.69 3.61 -13.96
N VAL A 25 2.74 4.40 -13.45
CA VAL A 25 2.10 4.11 -12.18
C VAL A 25 1.54 2.73 -12.42
N ASN A 26 2.26 1.74 -11.89
CA ASN A 26 1.88 0.35 -11.89
C ASN A 26 0.38 0.31 -11.57
N ASP A 27 -0.46 0.05 -12.58
CA ASP A 27 -1.90 0.26 -12.47
C ASP A 27 -2.37 -0.50 -11.24
N MET A 28 -2.75 0.28 -10.22
CA MET A 28 -3.38 -0.24 -9.03
C MET A 28 -4.58 -1.04 -9.52
N ASN A 29 -4.56 -2.35 -9.32
CA ASN A 29 -5.73 -3.15 -9.60
C ASN A 29 -6.73 -2.90 -8.48
N GLU A 30 -7.45 -1.78 -8.58
CA GLU A 30 -8.42 -1.27 -7.60
C GLU A 30 -9.42 -2.35 -7.18
N THR A 31 -9.80 -3.21 -8.12
CA THR A 31 -10.64 -4.40 -7.90
C THR A 31 -10.03 -5.36 -6.87
N GLN A 32 -8.72 -5.59 -6.89
CA GLN A 32 -8.05 -6.47 -5.93
C GLN A 32 -7.93 -5.85 -4.53
N VAL A 33 -7.68 -4.53 -4.45
CA VAL A 33 -7.70 -3.81 -3.16
C VAL A 33 -9.09 -3.85 -2.55
N ASN A 34 -10.13 -3.60 -3.35
CA ASN A 34 -11.51 -3.64 -2.90
C ASN A 34 -11.94 -5.03 -2.43
N ALA A 35 -11.56 -6.10 -3.15
CA ALA A 35 -11.80 -7.47 -2.72
C ALA A 35 -11.09 -7.79 -1.39
N ALA A 36 -9.84 -7.36 -1.24
CA ALA A 36 -9.07 -7.56 -0.01
C ALA A 36 -9.69 -6.79 1.18
N ARG A 37 -10.17 -5.57 0.93
CA ARG A 37 -10.88 -4.74 1.89
C ARG A 37 -12.16 -5.42 2.39
N GLN A 38 -13.05 -5.79 1.47
CA GLN A 38 -14.32 -6.44 1.82
C GLN A 38 -14.09 -7.73 2.60
N TRP A 39 -13.14 -8.55 2.15
CA TRP A 39 -12.80 -9.79 2.86
C TRP A 39 -12.25 -9.54 4.26
N PHE A 40 -11.38 -8.53 4.43
CA PHE A 40 -10.79 -8.21 5.72
C PHE A 40 -11.83 -7.66 6.70
N GLU A 41 -12.66 -6.71 6.26
CA GLU A 41 -13.75 -6.13 7.05
C GLU A 41 -14.72 -7.23 7.54
N ALA A 42 -15.09 -8.18 6.68
CA ALA A 42 -15.92 -9.32 7.05
C ALA A 42 -15.22 -10.34 7.99
N THR A 43 -13.88 -10.31 8.07
CA THR A 43 -13.11 -11.23 8.91
C THR A 43 -12.94 -10.71 10.34
N GLN A 44 -13.02 -9.39 10.56
CA GLN A 44 -12.86 -8.78 11.89
C GLN A 44 -13.94 -9.20 12.91
N SER A 45 -15.12 -9.63 12.43
CA SER A 45 -16.22 -10.10 13.28
C SER A 45 -16.08 -11.56 13.73
N ARG A 46 -15.10 -12.30 13.22
CA ARG A 46 -14.89 -13.71 13.61
C ARG A 46 -14.40 -13.81 15.06
N GLU A 47 -14.86 -14.84 15.77
CA GLU A 47 -14.53 -15.05 17.19
C GLU A 47 -13.02 -15.15 17.46
N ASN A 48 -12.28 -15.73 16.52
CA ASN A 48 -10.83 -15.90 16.62
C ASN A 48 -10.03 -14.71 16.06
N PHE A 49 -10.66 -13.59 15.73
CA PHE A 49 -9.94 -12.40 15.31
C PHE A 49 -9.23 -11.75 16.52
N ASN A 50 -7.97 -11.35 16.35
CA ASN A 50 -7.18 -10.72 17.39
C ASN A 50 -7.82 -9.38 17.82
N ILE A 51 -8.25 -9.29 19.08
CA ILE A 51 -9.01 -8.16 19.62
C ILE A 51 -8.23 -6.84 19.57
N ILE A 52 -6.89 -6.88 19.64
CA ILE A 52 -6.04 -5.68 19.57
C ILE A 52 -6.25 -4.93 18.26
N PHE A 53 -6.46 -5.66 17.17
CA PHE A 53 -6.62 -5.09 15.84
C PHE A 53 -8.07 -4.90 15.42
N ARG A 54 -9.03 -5.17 16.31
CA ARG A 54 -10.45 -4.99 15.99
C ARG A 54 -10.74 -3.49 15.83
N ASN A 55 -11.48 -3.14 14.78
CA ASN A 55 -11.79 -1.76 14.42
C ASN A 55 -10.57 -0.90 14.03
N SER A 56 -9.41 -1.50 13.74
CA SER A 56 -8.20 -0.77 13.35
C SER A 56 -8.47 0.26 12.25
N ASN A 57 -7.82 1.42 12.32
CA ASN A 57 -7.95 2.43 11.29
C ASN A 57 -7.03 2.08 10.10
N ILE A 58 -7.62 1.50 9.06
CA ILE A 58 -6.90 1.01 7.89
C ILE A 58 -7.01 2.00 6.74
N VAL A 59 -5.86 2.38 6.19
CA VAL A 59 -5.72 3.42 5.16
C VAL A 59 -5.73 2.79 3.76
N TRP A 60 -6.87 2.20 3.37
CA TRP A 60 -7.02 1.46 2.10
C TRP A 60 -6.64 2.26 0.84
N GLN A 61 -6.85 3.57 0.85
CA GLN A 61 -6.46 4.48 -0.23
C GLN A 61 -4.94 4.59 -0.42
N ARG A 62 -4.14 4.12 0.56
CA ARG A 62 -2.68 4.03 0.47
C ARG A 62 -2.20 2.58 0.30
N ALA A 63 -3.10 1.64 0.02
CA ALA A 63 -2.76 0.26 -0.26
C ALA A 63 -1.80 0.14 -1.44
N ARG A 64 -0.89 -0.82 -1.38
CA ARG A 64 0.08 -1.12 -2.42
C ARG A 64 0.09 -2.60 -2.73
N HIS A 65 0.28 -2.93 -4.00
CA HIS A 65 0.56 -4.31 -4.41
C HIS A 65 2.06 -4.53 -4.50
N LYS A 66 2.51 -5.70 -4.04
CA LYS A 66 3.86 -6.18 -4.28
C LYS A 66 3.81 -7.62 -4.77
N THR A 67 4.54 -7.89 -5.84
CA THR A 67 4.85 -9.25 -6.27
C THR A 67 6.28 -9.53 -5.83
N PHE A 68 6.47 -10.55 -5.01
CA PHE A 68 7.79 -11.01 -4.58
C PHE A 68 8.49 -11.77 -5.71
N PRO A 69 9.83 -11.91 -5.68
CA PRO A 69 10.58 -12.63 -6.72
C PRO A 69 10.10 -14.07 -6.95
N ASN A 70 9.53 -14.71 -5.93
CA ASN A 70 8.93 -16.05 -6.02
C ASN A 70 7.50 -16.07 -6.61
N GLY A 71 7.02 -14.95 -7.16
CA GLY A 71 5.70 -14.80 -7.75
C GLY A 71 4.56 -14.57 -6.74
N ASN A 72 4.83 -14.61 -5.43
CA ASN A 72 3.81 -14.37 -4.43
C ASN A 72 3.36 -12.91 -4.47
N LYS A 73 2.04 -12.71 -4.62
CA LYS A 73 1.42 -11.39 -4.58
C LYS A 73 1.01 -11.06 -3.16
N VAL A 74 1.04 -9.78 -2.79
CA VAL A 74 0.55 -9.30 -1.51
C VAL A 74 -0.07 -7.92 -1.66
N VAL A 75 -1.14 -7.67 -0.91
CA VAL A 75 -1.68 -6.33 -0.68
C VAL A 75 -1.13 -5.83 0.65
N ILE A 76 -0.47 -4.67 0.65
CA ILE A 76 0.14 -4.05 1.82
C ILE A 76 -0.61 -2.76 2.10
N VAL A 77 -1.15 -2.59 3.30
CA VAL A 77 -2.02 -1.46 3.64
C VAL A 77 -1.54 -0.81 4.93
N PRO A 78 -1.30 0.51 4.96
CA PRO A 78 -0.96 1.19 6.20
C PRO A 78 -2.10 1.15 7.21
N MET A 79 -1.73 1.02 8.48
CA MET A 79 -2.64 1.12 9.62
C MET A 79 -2.24 2.31 10.49
N ILE A 80 -3.24 2.97 11.06
CA ILE A 80 -3.06 4.06 12.03
C ILE A 80 -3.36 3.48 13.41
N GLU A 81 -2.40 3.61 14.31
CA GLU A 81 -2.56 3.29 15.73
C GLU A 81 -3.68 4.15 16.32
N GLN A 82 -4.63 3.54 17.03
CA GLN A 82 -5.81 4.26 17.52
C GLN A 82 -5.48 5.12 18.74
N ASN A 83 -4.59 4.66 19.60
CA ASN A 83 -4.24 5.33 20.85
C ASN A 83 -2.71 5.36 21.04
N PRO A 84 -1.98 6.08 20.19
CA PRO A 84 -0.53 6.16 20.32
C PRO A 84 -0.18 6.86 21.64
N THR A 85 0.63 6.23 22.47
CA THR A 85 1.21 6.87 23.65
C THR A 85 2.14 8.01 23.21
N LEU A 86 2.33 9.03 24.07
CA LEU A 86 3.34 10.07 23.83
C LEU A 86 4.70 9.43 23.55
N GLY A 87 5.33 9.82 22.43
CA GLY A 87 6.61 9.24 21.99
C GLY A 87 6.48 7.92 21.22
N TYR A 88 5.28 7.44 20.91
CA TYR A 88 5.11 6.33 19.97
C TYR A 88 5.38 6.78 18.54
N TYR A 89 6.39 6.18 17.95
CA TYR A 89 6.85 6.44 16.58
C TYR A 89 6.59 5.25 15.64
N GLY A 90 5.85 4.25 16.13
CA GLY A 90 5.66 3.01 15.42
C GLY A 90 4.82 3.18 14.15
N ARG A 91 5.06 2.32 13.17
CA ARG A 91 4.24 2.23 11.96
C ARG A 91 3.78 0.80 11.76
N GLN A 92 2.48 0.65 11.54
CA GLN A 92 1.85 -0.64 11.30
C GLN A 92 1.45 -0.79 9.83
N LEU A 93 1.70 -1.97 9.29
CA LEU A 93 1.34 -2.35 7.93
C LEU A 93 0.59 -3.69 7.97
N LEU A 94 -0.62 -3.72 7.44
CA LEU A 94 -1.39 -4.93 7.18
C LEU A 94 -0.93 -5.57 5.87
N TYR A 95 -0.51 -6.83 5.95
CA TYR A 95 -0.18 -7.67 4.80
C TYR A 95 -1.30 -8.68 4.58
N LEU A 96 -1.80 -8.74 3.34
CA LEU A 96 -2.87 -9.64 2.89
C LEU A 96 -2.34 -10.47 1.72
N TYR A 97 -2.02 -11.72 1.99
CA TYR A 97 -1.54 -12.67 0.99
C TYR A 97 -2.73 -13.49 0.47
N PRO A 98 -3.16 -13.32 -0.79
CA PRO A 98 -4.26 -14.10 -1.34
C PRO A 98 -3.91 -15.59 -1.37
N PHE A 99 -4.86 -16.43 -0.96
CA PHE A 99 -4.70 -17.88 -1.12
C PHE A 99 -4.73 -18.28 -2.60
N LYS A 100 -4.01 -19.34 -2.96
CA LYS A 100 -3.93 -19.84 -4.35
C LYS A 100 -5.30 -20.21 -4.94
N ASN A 101 -6.25 -20.61 -4.10
CA ASN A 101 -7.62 -20.93 -4.50
C ASN A 101 -8.51 -19.69 -4.73
N GLY A 102 -7.97 -18.48 -4.55
CA GLY A 102 -8.69 -17.21 -4.69
C GLY A 102 -9.70 -16.92 -3.58
N LYS A 103 -9.81 -17.78 -2.57
CA LYS A 103 -10.83 -17.69 -1.51
C LYS A 103 -10.23 -17.19 -0.21
N GLY A 104 -9.94 -15.90 -0.16
CA GLY A 104 -9.49 -15.20 1.04
C GLY A 104 -7.98 -15.00 1.15
N TYR A 105 -7.54 -14.61 2.34
CA TYR A 105 -6.17 -14.14 2.56
C TYR A 105 -5.55 -14.74 3.83
N LEU A 106 -4.24 -14.95 3.80
CA LEU A 106 -3.43 -15.00 5.00
C LEU A 106 -3.08 -13.56 5.41
N THR A 107 -3.32 -13.22 6.66
CA THR A 107 -3.13 -11.87 7.19
C THR A 107 -2.00 -11.81 8.20
N ARG A 108 -1.24 -10.71 8.18
CA ARG A 108 -0.26 -10.38 9.20
C ARG A 108 -0.15 -8.88 9.35
N VAL A 109 -0.02 -8.39 10.59
CA VAL A 109 0.38 -6.99 10.81
C VAL A 109 1.87 -6.97 11.12
N LEU A 110 2.61 -6.16 10.38
CA LEU A 110 4.00 -5.83 10.71
C LEU A 110 4.03 -4.46 11.36
N GLU A 111 4.60 -4.39 12.55
CA GLU A 111 4.83 -3.14 13.28
C GLU A 111 6.33 -2.84 13.31
N PHE A 112 6.69 -1.64 12.87
CA PHE A 112 8.04 -1.12 12.91
C PHE A 112 8.11 -0.12 14.06
N SER A 113 8.84 -0.47 15.11
CA SER A 113 9.01 0.35 16.31
C SER A 113 10.45 0.86 16.34
N PRO A 114 10.74 2.02 15.73
CA PRO A 114 12.09 2.55 15.62
C PRO A 114 12.63 2.96 16.99
N SER A 115 13.95 2.85 17.17
CA SER A 115 14.61 3.41 18.35
C SER A 115 14.52 4.94 18.35
N VAL A 116 14.57 5.55 19.55
CA VAL A 116 14.58 7.02 19.68
C VAL A 116 15.76 7.63 18.93
N LYS A 117 16.94 7.01 19.04
CA LYS A 117 18.15 7.43 18.32
C LYS A 117 17.92 7.43 16.81
N TYR A 118 17.34 6.35 16.27
CA TYR A 118 17.00 6.26 14.85
C TYR A 118 16.07 7.39 14.41
N MET A 119 15.03 7.68 15.20
CA MET A 119 14.08 8.74 14.87
C MET A 119 14.73 10.12 14.82
N ILE A 120 15.66 10.42 15.73
CA ILE A 120 16.42 11.67 15.74
C ILE A 120 17.31 11.77 14.49
N GLU A 121 18.12 10.75 14.23
CA GLU A 121 19.09 10.74 13.12
C GLU A 121 18.40 10.80 11.75
N ASN A 122 17.21 10.17 11.62
CA ASN A 122 16.48 10.07 10.37
C ASN A 122 15.31 11.06 10.26
N LYS A 123 15.25 12.08 11.13
CA LYS A 123 14.21 13.13 11.13
C LYS A 123 12.78 12.56 11.09
N GLY A 124 12.58 11.46 11.80
CA GLY A 124 11.33 10.75 11.90
C GLY A 124 10.86 9.97 10.66
N VAL A 125 11.73 9.77 9.68
CA VAL A 125 11.44 8.95 8.51
C VAL A 125 11.91 7.51 8.74
N ILE A 126 11.00 6.55 8.56
CA ILE A 126 11.32 5.12 8.59
C ILE A 126 11.71 4.66 7.18
N SER A 127 12.95 4.22 7.04
CA SER A 127 13.51 3.60 5.84
C SER A 127 13.95 2.17 6.13
N PRO A 128 13.64 1.18 5.28
CA PRO A 128 14.10 -0.19 5.45
C PRO A 128 15.63 -0.34 5.42
N ASP A 129 16.31 0.49 4.62
CA ASP A 129 17.73 0.28 4.28
C ASP A 129 18.68 0.52 5.46
N ASN A 130 18.24 1.31 6.45
CA ASN A 130 19.03 1.68 7.61
C ASN A 130 18.26 1.51 8.93
N PHE A 131 17.12 0.81 8.91
CA PHE A 131 16.22 0.70 10.06
C PHE A 131 16.95 0.20 11.31
N SER A 132 16.74 0.89 12.43
CA SER A 132 17.20 0.45 13.75
C SER A 132 16.05 0.55 14.76
N GLY A 133 15.66 -0.59 15.32
CA GLY A 133 14.54 -0.73 16.22
C GLY A 133 14.03 -2.17 16.26
N ILE A 134 12.76 -2.33 16.63
CA ILE A 134 12.09 -3.63 16.72
C ILE A 134 11.11 -3.75 15.55
N ILE A 135 11.05 -4.93 14.92
CA ILE A 135 9.99 -5.29 13.97
C ILE A 135 9.19 -6.42 14.59
N THR A 136 7.91 -6.18 14.84
CA THR A 136 7.00 -7.17 15.41
C THR A 136 6.05 -7.68 14.33
N ALA A 137 5.84 -8.99 14.30
CA ALA A 137 4.89 -9.64 13.42
C ALA A 137 3.73 -10.21 14.22
N TRP A 138 2.53 -9.73 13.94
CA TRP A 138 1.31 -10.14 14.62
C TRP A 138 0.46 -11.04 13.75
N ASP A 139 0.06 -12.19 14.28
CA ASP A 139 -1.03 -12.97 13.70
C ASP A 139 -2.37 -12.35 14.13
N LEU A 140 -3.26 -12.23 13.15
CA LEU A 140 -4.62 -11.72 13.36
C LEU A 140 -5.63 -12.82 13.64
N LYS A 141 -5.25 -14.08 13.41
CA LYS A 141 -5.93 -15.20 14.05
C LYS A 141 -5.30 -15.32 15.43
N LYS A 142 -6.14 -15.39 16.47
CA LYS A 142 -5.70 -15.77 17.81
C LYS A 142 -4.92 -17.07 17.65
N ALA A 143 -3.64 -17.07 18.02
CA ALA A 143 -2.96 -18.31 18.35
C ALA A 143 -3.84 -18.99 19.40
N LEU A 144 -4.29 -20.21 19.10
CA LEU A 144 -4.96 -21.07 20.06
C LEU A 144 -4.04 -21.32 21.25
#